data_AF-A0A6A5WKW6-F1
#
_entry.id   AF-A0A6A5WKW6-F1
#
_cell.length_a   1.000
_cell.length_b   1.000
_cell.length_c   1.000
_cell.angle_alpha   90.00
_cell.angle_beta   90.00
_cell.angle_gamma   90.00
#
_symmetry.space_group_name_H-M   'P 1'
#
loop_
_entity.id
_entity.type
_entity.pdbx_description
1 polymer ?
#
loop_
_entity_poly.entity_id
_entity_poly.type
_entity_poly.pdbx_seq_one_letter_code
_entity_poly.pdbx_strand_id
1 'polypeptide(L)'
;MSTDSAAYNKAKSAFTPAKLLESLMAAELEDLGDDYFAKTVGATCPICQEVAVTADPSLSPENNPPADFHAVRPKGCRHVYHYACLFQWFDTQRSDKRELTCPMDRGVIVSEVELLRRCIHLYPIADPLRAQFRAWLRHHLDRLGLLFLQGTPTEGNYQEEINQLDSTSRAYSTTVDEIVELLRWLRLDE
;
A
#
# COMPACT_ATOMS: atom_id res chain seq x y z
N MET A 1 -30.89 -10.50 -14.83
CA MET A 1 -29.41 -10.59 -14.80
C MET A 1 -28.87 -9.40 -15.59
N SER A 2 -28.05 -8.51 -14.99
CA SER A 2 -27.08 -7.60 -15.69
C SER A 2 -26.79 -6.25 -14.98
N THR A 3 -27.38 -5.91 -13.83
CA THR A 3 -27.06 -4.63 -13.14
C THR A 3 -25.74 -4.65 -12.36
N ASP A 4 -25.30 -5.83 -11.92
CA ASP A 4 -24.11 -5.94 -11.05
C ASP A 4 -22.78 -5.79 -11.80
N SER A 5 -22.75 -6.07 -13.10
CA SER A 5 -21.52 -5.98 -13.91
C SER A 5 -21.07 -4.53 -14.15
N ALA A 6 -22.00 -3.60 -14.35
CA ALA A 6 -21.66 -2.18 -14.55
C ALA A 6 -21.15 -1.53 -13.26
N ALA A 7 -21.76 -1.86 -12.11
CA ALA A 7 -21.32 -1.40 -10.80
C ALA A 7 -19.92 -1.97 -10.46
N TYR A 8 -19.70 -3.26 -10.74
CA TYR A 8 -18.39 -3.91 -10.58
C TYR A 8 -17.32 -3.24 -11.42
N ASN A 9 -17.55 -3.06 -12.73
CA ASN A 9 -16.55 -2.45 -13.62
C ASN A 9 -16.23 -0.99 -13.25
N LYS A 10 -17.23 -0.22 -12.78
CA LYS A 10 -17.03 1.14 -12.28
C LYS A 10 -16.23 1.16 -10.97
N ALA A 11 -16.46 0.21 -10.08
CA ALA A 11 -15.73 0.11 -8.83
C ALA A 11 -14.29 -0.42 -9.05
N LYS A 12 -14.11 -1.33 -10.00
CA LYS A 12 -12.81 -1.85 -10.45
C LYS A 12 -11.95 -0.74 -11.05
N SER A 13 -12.48 0.07 -11.97
CA SER A 13 -11.73 1.21 -12.53
C SER A 13 -11.41 2.28 -11.48
N ALA A 14 -12.15 2.30 -10.37
CA ALA A 14 -11.88 3.18 -9.26
C ALA A 14 -10.76 2.67 -8.33
N PHE A 15 -10.38 1.39 -8.37
CA PHE A 15 -9.29 0.84 -7.57
C PHE A 15 -7.98 0.87 -8.38
N THR A 16 -7.05 1.71 -7.97
CA THR A 16 -5.69 1.75 -8.53
C THR A 16 -4.68 1.60 -7.41
N PRO A 17 -3.48 1.04 -7.68
CA PRO A 17 -2.39 1.00 -6.70
C PRO A 17 -2.07 2.36 -6.08
N ALA A 18 -2.15 3.44 -6.88
CA ALA A 18 -1.97 4.80 -6.39
C ALA A 18 -3.01 5.18 -5.34
N LYS A 19 -4.29 4.87 -5.56
CA LYS A 19 -5.37 5.16 -4.58
C LYS A 19 -5.27 4.34 -3.31
N LEU A 20 -4.80 3.10 -3.40
CA LEU A 20 -4.47 2.29 -2.23
C LEU A 20 -3.39 2.99 -1.40
N LEU A 21 -2.32 3.43 -2.05
CA LEU A 21 -1.22 4.15 -1.40
C LEU A 21 -1.68 5.48 -0.80
N GLU A 22 -2.47 6.28 -1.52
CA GLU A 22 -3.09 7.50 -1.00
C GLU A 22 -3.94 7.23 0.25
N SER A 23 -4.77 6.18 0.22
CA SER A 23 -5.60 5.80 1.36
C SER A 23 -4.78 5.33 2.57
N LEU A 24 -3.66 4.66 2.32
CA LEU A 24 -2.70 4.27 3.35
C LEU A 24 -2.06 5.50 3.99
N MET A 25 -1.53 6.38 3.15
CA MET A 25 -0.90 7.63 3.59
C MET A 25 -1.87 8.49 4.39
N ALA A 26 -3.11 8.68 3.91
CA ALA A 26 -4.11 9.47 4.61
C ALA A 26 -4.41 8.97 6.04
N ALA A 27 -4.21 7.68 6.32
CA ALA A 27 -4.49 7.12 7.63
C ALA A 27 -3.26 6.96 8.53
N GLU A 28 -2.08 6.76 7.93
CA GLU A 28 -0.83 6.49 8.66
C GLU A 28 0.04 7.74 8.85
N LEU A 29 -0.34 8.84 8.18
CA LEU A 29 0.33 10.12 8.31
C LEU A 29 -0.49 11.09 9.16
N GLU A 30 0.23 11.91 9.89
CA GLU A 30 -0.27 13.10 10.56
C GLU A 30 0.07 14.31 9.70
N ASP A 31 -0.95 15.14 9.47
CA ASP A 31 -0.84 16.39 8.73
C ASP A 31 -0.27 17.49 9.65
N LEU A 32 0.82 18.13 9.21
CA LEU A 32 1.47 19.23 9.93
C LEU A 32 1.26 20.60 9.25
N GLY A 33 0.56 20.64 8.11
CA GLY A 33 0.28 21.83 7.32
C GLY A 33 1.42 22.26 6.39
N ASP A 34 1.15 23.29 5.59
CA ASP A 34 2.02 23.72 4.48
C ASP A 34 3.21 24.60 4.91
N ASP A 35 3.21 25.09 6.15
CA ASP A 35 4.22 26.05 6.63
C ASP A 35 5.13 25.49 7.71
N TYR A 36 5.09 24.17 7.95
CA TYR A 36 5.88 23.50 8.99
C TYR A 36 7.38 23.78 8.88
N PHE A 37 7.97 23.54 7.70
CA PHE A 37 9.42 23.74 7.48
C PHE A 37 9.81 25.22 7.51
N ALA A 38 8.92 26.11 7.04
CA ALA A 38 9.17 27.55 7.06
C ALA A 38 9.15 28.13 8.49
N LYS A 39 8.27 27.61 9.37
CA LYS A 39 8.16 28.04 10.77
C LYS A 39 9.21 27.40 11.69
N THR A 40 9.71 26.23 11.33
CA THR A 40 10.63 25.46 12.18
C THR A 40 12.07 25.79 11.80
N VAL A 41 12.75 26.58 12.64
CA VAL A 41 14.13 27.04 12.38
C VAL A 41 15.06 25.85 12.17
N GLY A 42 15.69 25.80 10.99
CA GLY A 42 16.66 24.76 10.62
C GLY A 42 16.06 23.42 10.21
N ALA A 43 14.74 23.31 10.09
CA ALA A 43 14.11 22.10 9.57
C ALA A 43 14.09 22.10 8.04
N THR A 44 14.54 21.02 7.44
CA THR A 44 14.41 20.72 6.01
C THR A 44 13.89 19.30 5.84
N CYS A 45 13.25 19.03 4.71
CA CYS A 45 12.80 17.67 4.40
C CYS A 45 14.03 16.76 4.21
N PRO A 46 14.14 15.61 4.92
CA PRO A 46 15.32 14.77 4.81
C PRO A 46 15.52 14.09 3.45
N ILE A 47 14.49 14.05 2.60
CA ILE A 47 14.56 13.44 1.26
C ILE A 47 15.12 14.42 0.24
N CYS A 48 14.49 15.60 0.08
CA CYS A 48 14.90 16.60 -0.91
C CYS A 48 15.87 17.66 -0.37
N GLN A 49 16.06 17.73 0.95
CA GLN A 49 16.88 18.74 1.65
C GLN A 49 16.39 20.19 1.50
N GLU A 50 15.15 20.38 1.04
CA GLU A 50 14.52 21.68 0.84
C GLU A 50 13.50 22.01 1.95
N VAL A 51 13.18 23.30 2.09
CA VAL A 51 12.07 23.80 2.93
C VAL A 51 10.72 23.66 2.19
N ALA A 52 10.75 23.72 0.87
CA ALA A 52 9.58 23.66 0.00
C ALA A 52 9.90 22.89 -1.29
N VAL A 53 8.94 22.13 -1.81
CA VAL A 53 9.04 21.57 -3.17
C VAL A 53 8.48 22.61 -4.13
N THR A 54 9.37 23.30 -4.86
CA THR A 54 8.96 24.19 -5.95
C THR A 54 9.00 23.44 -7.27
N ALA A 55 7.98 23.62 -8.10
CA ALA A 55 7.99 23.09 -9.46
C ALA A 55 9.19 23.66 -10.24
N ASP A 56 9.99 22.79 -10.84
CA ASP A 56 11.14 23.20 -11.66
C ASP A 56 10.65 23.53 -13.08
N PRO A 57 10.64 24.81 -13.50
CA PRO A 57 10.13 25.20 -14.82
C PRO A 57 10.92 24.61 -16.00
N SER A 58 12.10 24.02 -15.75
CA SER A 58 12.90 23.36 -16.77
C SER A 58 12.48 21.91 -17.04
N LEU A 59 11.70 21.29 -16.16
CA LEU A 59 11.20 19.92 -16.32
C LEU A 59 9.86 19.90 -17.08
N SER A 60 9.64 18.85 -17.88
CA SER A 60 8.33 18.63 -18.51
C SER A 60 7.25 18.39 -17.43
N PRO A 61 5.98 18.78 -17.66
CA PRO A 61 4.91 18.69 -16.64
C PRO A 61 4.70 17.28 -16.06
N GLU A 62 5.04 16.26 -16.83
CA GLU A 62 5.00 14.84 -16.41
C GLU A 62 6.13 14.45 -15.43
N ASN A 63 7.26 15.15 -15.48
CA ASN A 63 8.44 14.92 -14.63
C ASN A 63 8.61 15.99 -13.56
N ASN A 64 7.79 17.03 -13.60
CA ASN A 64 7.81 18.12 -12.65
C ASN A 64 6.89 17.77 -11.48
N PRO A 65 7.42 17.46 -10.28
CA PRO A 65 6.56 17.23 -9.14
C PRO A 65 5.73 18.49 -8.89
N PRO A 66 4.42 18.36 -8.65
CA PRO A 66 3.60 19.51 -8.29
C PRO A 66 4.24 20.21 -7.09
N ALA A 67 4.21 21.55 -7.10
CA ALA A 67 4.73 22.31 -5.98
C ALA A 67 4.00 21.85 -4.71
N ASP A 68 4.76 21.37 -3.73
CA ASP A 68 4.24 20.77 -2.53
C ASP A 68 4.96 21.34 -1.31
N PHE A 69 4.17 22.00 -0.48
CA PHE A 69 4.61 22.57 0.78
C PHE A 69 4.08 21.75 1.96
N HIS A 70 3.22 20.77 1.68
CA HIS A 70 2.46 20.01 2.67
C HIS A 70 3.39 19.10 3.46
N ALA A 71 3.57 19.39 4.75
CA ALA A 71 4.40 18.58 5.61
C ALA A 71 3.58 17.51 6.32
N VAL A 72 4.14 16.30 6.39
CA VAL A 72 3.52 15.14 7.02
C VAL A 72 4.50 14.37 7.89
N ARG A 73 3.96 13.71 8.92
CA ARG A 73 4.71 12.84 9.83
C ARG A 73 4.07 11.45 9.90
N PRO A 74 4.82 10.36 9.64
CA PRO A 74 4.30 9.02 9.90
C PRO A 74 4.06 8.81 11.39
N LYS A 75 2.89 8.28 11.77
CA LYS A 75 2.48 8.11 13.18
C LYS A 75 3.41 7.21 13.99
N GLY A 76 4.13 6.28 13.33
CA GLY A 76 5.07 5.35 13.96
C GLY A 76 6.48 5.91 14.20
N CYS A 77 6.81 7.10 13.69
CA CYS A 77 8.15 7.69 13.84
C CYS A 77 8.09 9.20 14.10
N ARG A 78 9.25 9.84 14.31
CA ARG A 78 9.33 11.30 14.59
C ARG A 78 9.79 12.13 13.40
N HIS A 79 10.05 11.49 12.27
CA HIS A 79 10.59 12.15 11.08
C HIS A 79 9.49 12.86 10.29
N VAL A 80 9.80 14.04 9.77
CA VAL A 80 8.86 14.89 9.02
C VAL A 80 9.36 15.04 7.58
N TYR A 81 8.42 14.99 6.63
CA TYR A 81 8.70 15.01 5.19
C TYR A 81 7.69 15.89 4.48
N HIS A 82 7.99 16.32 3.26
CA HIS A 82 6.93 16.73 2.34
C HIS A 82 6.09 15.51 1.94
N TYR A 83 4.78 15.70 1.76
CA TYR A 83 3.86 14.64 1.37
C TYR A 83 4.31 13.98 0.07
N ALA A 84 4.60 14.77 -0.97
CA ALA A 84 5.06 14.29 -2.27
C ALA A 84 6.36 13.49 -2.18
N CYS A 85 7.34 13.96 -1.39
CA CYS A 85 8.61 13.23 -1.22
C CYS A 85 8.40 11.87 -0.55
N LEU A 86 7.57 11.82 0.49
CA LEU A 86 7.27 10.57 1.17
C LEU A 86 6.41 9.63 0.31
N PHE A 87 5.48 10.18 -0.48
CA PHE A 87 4.69 9.41 -1.45
C PHE A 87 5.61 8.71 -2.45
N GLN A 88 6.52 9.46 -3.08
CA GLN A 88 7.46 8.93 -4.05
C GLN A 88 8.34 7.85 -3.42
N TRP A 89 8.81 8.07 -2.18
CA TRP A 89 9.55 7.07 -1.43
C TRP A 89 8.77 5.77 -1.23
N PHE A 90 7.48 5.83 -0.87
CA PHE A 90 6.65 4.63 -0.76
C PHE A 90 6.41 3.96 -2.12
N ASP A 91 6.22 4.75 -3.19
CA ASP A 91 6.07 4.20 -4.54
C ASP A 91 7.34 3.45 -5.01
N THR A 92 8.55 3.88 -4.58
CA THR A 92 9.78 3.11 -4.86
C THR A 92 9.89 1.80 -4.07
N GLN A 93 9.25 1.69 -2.90
CA GLN A 93 9.25 0.46 -2.11
C GLN A 93 8.23 -0.56 -2.63
N ARG A 94 7.31 -0.09 -3.46
CA ARG A 94 6.17 -0.84 -3.97
C ARG A 94 6.56 -2.06 -4.81
N SER A 95 7.71 -2.02 -5.48
CA SER A 95 8.16 -3.13 -6.31
C SER A 95 8.95 -4.18 -5.54
N ASP A 96 9.54 -3.84 -4.39
CA ASP A 96 10.63 -4.63 -3.79
C ASP A 96 10.40 -4.98 -2.32
N LYS A 97 9.42 -4.38 -1.65
CA LYS A 97 9.22 -4.55 -0.21
C LYS A 97 7.79 -4.86 0.15
N ARG A 98 7.63 -5.81 1.07
CA ARG A 98 6.35 -6.18 1.71
C ARG A 98 5.89 -5.15 2.76
N GLU A 99 6.69 -4.11 3.02
CA GLU A 99 6.43 -3.11 4.05
C GLU A 99 6.81 -1.70 3.59
N LEU A 100 6.08 -0.69 4.06
CA LEU A 100 6.44 0.71 3.87
C LEU A 100 7.30 1.17 5.04
N THR A 101 8.54 1.54 4.75
CA THR A 101 9.51 1.96 5.78
C THR A 101 9.82 3.45 5.74
N CYS A 102 10.14 4.01 6.89
CA CYS A 102 10.63 5.37 7.03
C CYS A 102 11.99 5.55 6.33
N PRO A 103 12.20 6.63 5.55
CA PRO A 103 13.49 6.89 4.89
C PRO A 103 14.68 7.02 5.85
N MET A 104 14.45 7.56 7.05
CA MET A 104 15.51 7.95 7.99
C MET A 104 15.94 6.81 8.91
N ASP A 105 15.00 6.20 9.62
CA ASP A 105 15.28 5.15 10.61
C ASP A 105 15.00 3.73 10.11
N ARG A 106 14.43 3.59 8.90
CA ARG A 106 13.98 2.33 8.31
C ARG A 106 12.93 1.59 9.15
N GLY A 107 12.34 2.25 10.15
CA GLY A 107 11.23 1.73 10.92
C GLY A 107 10.01 1.47 10.04
N VAL A 108 9.29 0.40 10.34
CA VAL A 108 8.07 0.00 9.62
C VAL A 108 6.95 1.00 9.95
N ILE A 109 6.45 1.68 8.92
CA ILE A 109 5.30 2.58 8.99
C ILE A 109 4.03 1.78 8.72
N VAL A 110 4.05 0.96 7.66
CA VAL A 110 2.96 0.05 7.33
C VAL A 110 3.52 -1.34 7.12
N SER A 111 3.08 -2.28 7.96
CA SER A 111 3.43 -3.70 7.81
C SER A 111 2.66 -4.34 6.66
N GLU A 112 3.17 -5.46 6.17
CA GLU A 112 2.52 -6.30 5.15
C GLU A 112 1.09 -6.67 5.55
N VAL A 113 0.90 -7.06 6.82
CA VAL A 113 -0.40 -7.46 7.36
C VAL A 113 -1.41 -6.31 7.27
N GLU A 114 -0.99 -5.09 7.55
CA GLU A 114 -1.87 -3.92 7.47
C GLU A 114 -2.14 -3.52 6.00
N LEU A 115 -1.14 -3.63 5.11
CA LEU A 115 -1.35 -3.48 3.66
C LEU A 115 -2.42 -4.45 3.17
N LEU A 116 -2.26 -5.74 3.46
CA LEU A 116 -3.22 -6.79 3.11
C LEU A 116 -4.60 -6.50 3.69
N ARG A 117 -4.67 -6.15 4.99
CA ARG A 117 -5.94 -5.83 5.66
C ARG A 117 -6.69 -4.73 4.90
N ARG A 118 -6.00 -3.68 4.48
CA ARG A 118 -6.63 -2.54 3.80
C ARG A 118 -6.98 -2.80 2.36
N CYS A 119 -6.19 -3.58 1.63
CA CYS A 119 -6.57 -4.07 0.31
C CYS A 119 -7.95 -4.72 0.34
N ILE A 120 -8.25 -5.54 1.35
CA ILE A 120 -9.56 -6.21 1.51
C ILE A 120 -10.70 -5.21 1.73
N HIS A 121 -10.45 -4.16 2.50
CA HIS A 121 -11.47 -3.16 2.81
C HIS A 121 -11.77 -2.27 1.60
N LEU A 122 -10.74 -1.90 0.84
CA LEU A 122 -10.84 -1.01 -0.31
C LEU A 122 -11.31 -1.75 -1.57
N TYR A 123 -11.05 -3.06 -1.68
CA TYR A 123 -11.52 -3.81 -2.84
C TYR A 123 -13.06 -3.95 -2.81
N PRO A 124 -13.76 -3.52 -3.86
CA PRO A 124 -15.21 -3.62 -3.97
C PRO A 124 -15.58 -5.05 -4.38
N ILE A 125 -15.36 -6.01 -3.48
CA ILE A 125 -15.83 -7.38 -3.67
C ILE A 125 -17.35 -7.40 -3.41
N ALA A 126 -18.12 -7.93 -4.35
CA ALA A 126 -19.56 -8.17 -4.14
C ALA A 126 -19.78 -8.98 -2.84
N ASP A 127 -20.80 -8.63 -2.05
CA ASP A 127 -20.99 -9.13 -0.67
C ASP A 127 -20.82 -10.65 -0.46
N PRO A 128 -21.29 -11.55 -1.36
CA PRO A 128 -21.10 -12.99 -1.19
C PRO A 128 -19.63 -13.42 -1.31
N LEU A 129 -18.88 -12.80 -2.22
CA LEU A 129 -17.45 -13.04 -2.41
C LEU A 129 -16.63 -12.36 -1.30
N ARG A 130 -17.11 -11.24 -0.76
CA ARG A 130 -16.45 -10.52 0.33
C ARG A 130 -16.42 -11.34 1.61
N ALA A 131 -17.51 -12.05 1.91
CA ALA A 131 -17.58 -12.96 3.05
C ALA A 131 -16.62 -14.15 2.89
N GLN A 132 -16.59 -14.77 1.71
CA GLN A 132 -15.71 -15.90 1.41
C GLN A 132 -14.23 -15.51 1.42
N PHE A 133 -13.88 -14.38 0.79
CA PHE A 133 -12.53 -13.86 0.81
C PHE A 133 -12.08 -13.45 2.22
N ARG A 134 -12.95 -12.79 3.02
CA ARG A 134 -12.65 -12.49 4.42
C ARG A 134 -12.50 -13.74 5.29
N ALA A 135 -13.21 -14.82 4.99
CA ALA A 135 -13.09 -16.09 5.71
C ALA A 135 -11.76 -16.77 5.34
N TRP A 136 -11.47 -16.84 4.05
CA TRP A 136 -10.21 -17.37 3.52
C TRP A 136 -9.00 -16.60 4.08
N LEU A 137 -9.03 -15.27 4.04
CA LEU A 137 -7.89 -14.46 4.47
C LEU A 137 -7.72 -14.48 6.00
N ARG A 138 -8.80 -14.55 6.78
CA ARG A 138 -8.67 -14.82 8.23
C ARG A 138 -8.00 -16.15 8.48
N HIS A 139 -8.44 -17.21 7.81
CA HIS A 139 -7.83 -18.52 7.93
C HIS A 139 -6.33 -18.48 7.58
N HIS A 140 -5.96 -17.73 6.55
CA HIS A 140 -4.57 -17.57 6.13
C HIS A 140 -3.74 -16.74 7.12
N LEU A 141 -4.25 -15.61 7.61
CA LEU A 141 -3.58 -14.82 8.66
C LEU A 141 -3.42 -15.61 9.96
N ASP A 142 -4.43 -16.39 10.36
CA ASP A 142 -4.35 -17.27 11.52
C ASP A 142 -3.29 -18.36 11.31
N ARG A 143 -3.19 -18.93 10.10
CA ARG A 143 -2.14 -19.90 9.74
C ARG A 143 -0.75 -19.28 9.70
N LEU A 144 -0.57 -18.10 9.12
CA LEU A 144 0.71 -17.39 9.15
C LEU A 144 1.11 -17.07 10.59
N GLY A 145 0.18 -16.60 11.42
CA GLY A 145 0.42 -16.40 12.86
C GLY A 145 0.84 -17.70 13.58
N LEU A 146 0.20 -18.83 13.25
CA LEU A 146 0.57 -20.15 13.78
C LEU A 146 1.94 -20.62 13.28
N LEU A 147 2.27 -20.38 12.02
CA LEU A 147 3.58 -20.73 11.46
C LEU A 147 4.69 -19.94 12.15
N PHE A 148 4.52 -18.64 12.36
CA PHE A 148 5.45 -17.80 13.12
C PHE A 148 5.67 -18.28 14.57
N LEU A 149 4.66 -18.88 15.20
CA LEU A 149 4.77 -19.48 16.54
C LEU A 149 5.49 -20.84 16.53
N GLN A 150 5.54 -21.53 15.39
CA GLN A 150 6.12 -22.87 15.24
C GLN A 150 7.55 -22.85 14.65
N GLY A 151 8.04 -21.70 14.18
CA GLY A 151 9.38 -21.52 13.63
C GLY A 151 9.37 -20.56 12.43
N THR A 152 10.53 -20.30 11.82
CA THR A 152 10.57 -19.55 10.56
C THR A 152 9.90 -20.38 9.46
N PRO A 153 8.78 -19.93 8.87
CA PRO A 153 8.14 -20.64 7.77
C PRO A 153 9.12 -20.83 6.60
N THR A 154 9.09 -21.99 5.96
CA THR A 154 9.95 -22.28 4.82
C THR A 154 9.28 -21.86 3.52
N GLU A 155 10.07 -21.56 2.49
CA GLU A 155 9.62 -21.21 1.14
C GLU A 155 8.59 -22.22 0.58
N GLY A 156 8.76 -23.51 0.90
CA GLY A 156 7.82 -24.56 0.50
C GLY A 156 6.43 -24.46 1.15
N ASN A 157 6.33 -23.90 2.36
CA ASN A 157 5.02 -23.69 3.01
C ASN A 157 4.19 -22.63 2.29
N TYR A 158 4.83 -21.62 1.71
CA TYR A 158 4.16 -20.54 0.98
C TYR A 158 3.70 -20.99 -0.41
N GLN A 159 4.54 -21.72 -1.15
CA GLN A 159 4.21 -22.19 -2.50
C GLN A 159 3.00 -23.12 -2.53
N GLU A 160 2.83 -23.97 -1.51
CA GLU A 160 1.69 -24.88 -1.42
C GLU A 160 0.37 -24.11 -1.16
N GLU A 161 0.42 -23.01 -0.40
CA GLU A 161 -0.74 -22.14 -0.18
C GLU A 161 -1.09 -21.32 -1.42
N ILE A 162 -0.09 -20.81 -2.16
CA ILE A 162 -0.29 -20.15 -3.46
C ILE A 162 -0.97 -21.11 -4.45
N ASN A 163 -0.54 -22.37 -4.52
CA ASN A 163 -1.16 -23.36 -5.39
C ASN A 163 -2.62 -23.65 -5.00
N GLN A 164 -2.96 -23.65 -3.70
CA GLN A 164 -4.34 -23.81 -3.23
C GLN A 164 -5.20 -22.58 -3.60
N LEU A 165 -4.65 -21.37 -3.44
CA LEU A 165 -5.22 -20.12 -3.93
C LEU A 165 -5.51 -20.19 -5.42
N ASP A 166 -4.56 -20.66 -6.21
CA ASP A 166 -4.62 -20.73 -7.67
C ASP A 166 -5.65 -21.78 -8.16
N SER A 167 -5.87 -22.83 -7.38
CA SER A 167 -6.93 -23.82 -7.61
C SER A 167 -8.32 -23.26 -7.27
N THR A 168 -8.42 -22.47 -6.20
CA THR A 168 -9.66 -21.79 -5.77
C THR A 168 -9.97 -20.61 -6.70
N SER A 169 -8.92 -19.99 -7.26
CA SER A 169 -8.94 -18.93 -8.27
C SER A 169 -9.66 -19.34 -9.53
N ARG A 170 -9.31 -20.51 -10.06
CA ARG A 170 -9.89 -21.04 -11.29
C ARG A 170 -11.39 -21.28 -11.20
N ALA A 171 -11.96 -21.40 -10.00
CA ALA A 171 -13.41 -21.48 -9.80
C ALA A 171 -14.12 -20.09 -9.81
N TYR A 172 -13.37 -18.98 -9.69
CA TYR A 172 -13.89 -17.61 -9.52
C TYR A 172 -13.10 -16.58 -10.36
N SER A 173 -12.75 -16.96 -11.60
CA SER A 173 -11.54 -16.54 -12.32
C SER A 173 -11.25 -15.03 -12.42
N THR A 174 -12.24 -14.13 -12.45
CA THR A 174 -11.92 -12.70 -12.62
C THR A 174 -11.47 -12.00 -11.34
N THR A 175 -12.07 -12.34 -10.20
CA THR A 175 -11.74 -11.68 -8.91
C THR A 175 -10.46 -12.23 -8.31
N VAL A 176 -10.14 -13.50 -8.57
CA VAL A 176 -8.95 -14.11 -7.99
C VAL A 176 -7.72 -13.88 -8.86
N ASP A 177 -7.82 -13.79 -10.19
CA ASP A 177 -6.69 -13.27 -11.00
C ASP A 177 -6.30 -11.84 -10.59
N GLU A 178 -7.28 -11.01 -10.21
CA GLU A 178 -7.03 -9.66 -9.70
C GLU A 178 -6.41 -9.66 -8.30
N ILE A 179 -6.86 -10.55 -7.41
CA ILE A 179 -6.25 -10.75 -6.08
C ILE A 179 -4.84 -11.32 -6.25
N VAL A 180 -4.61 -12.27 -7.15
CA VAL A 180 -3.30 -12.84 -7.47
C VAL A 180 -2.39 -11.78 -8.06
N GLU A 181 -2.87 -10.91 -8.95
CA GLU A 181 -2.11 -9.74 -9.39
C GLU A 181 -1.80 -8.77 -8.23
N LEU A 182 -2.70 -8.63 -7.26
CA LEU A 182 -2.49 -7.84 -6.05
C LEU A 182 -1.49 -8.52 -5.07
N LEU A 183 -1.49 -9.84 -4.97
CA LEU A 183 -0.54 -10.64 -4.18
C LEU A 183 0.83 -10.71 -4.88
N ARG A 184 0.87 -10.76 -6.21
CA ARG A 184 2.07 -10.58 -7.05
C ARG A 184 2.62 -9.16 -6.92
N TRP A 185 1.75 -8.16 -6.89
CA TRP A 185 2.10 -6.77 -6.58
C TRP A 185 2.71 -6.65 -5.17
N LEU A 186 2.30 -7.49 -4.22
CA LEU A 186 2.90 -7.59 -2.89
C LEU A 186 4.13 -8.54 -2.82
N ARG A 187 4.56 -9.14 -3.95
CA ARG A 187 5.60 -10.18 -4.04
C ARG A 187 5.50 -11.28 -2.98
N LEU A 188 4.34 -11.93 -2.92
CA LEU A 188 4.20 -13.19 -2.19
C LEU A 188 4.67 -14.43 -2.97
N ASP A 189 5.08 -14.27 -4.24
CA ASP A 189 5.44 -15.36 -5.18
C ASP A 189 6.97 -15.59 -5.35
N GLU A 190 7.81 -15.04 -4.48
CA GLU A 190 9.25 -15.39 -4.34
C GLU A 190 9.53 -15.82 -2.91
#